data_AF-A0A915MQZ0-F1
#
_entry.id   AF-A0A915MQZ0-F1
#
_cell.length_a   1.000
_cell.length_b   1.000
_cell.length_c   1.000
_cell.angle_alpha   90.00
_cell.angle_beta   90.00
_cell.angle_gamma   90.00
#
_symmetry.space_group_name_H-M   'P 1'
#
loop_
_entity.id
_entity.type
_entity.pdbx_description
1 polymer ?
#
loop_
_entity_poly.entity_id
_entity_poly.type
_entity_poly.pdbx_seq_one_letter_code
_entity_poly.pdbx_strand_id
1 'polypeptide(L)'
;MRVFSKIFLDASLFLSIMGWADSQKSPQSPSPEPVYDITGKRLNTREIRKRQELELRRHEKIQAILRLNPNYKPPTDYRPPTIKLHDKVWIPQEEHPEINFVGLLIGPRGNTLKALEAE
;
A
#
# COMPACT_ATOMS: atom_id res chain seq x y z
N MET A 1 37.95 28.40 49.27
CA MET A 1 37.25 29.05 48.14
C MET A 1 37.18 28.08 46.96
N ARG A 2 35.95 27.77 46.53
CA ARG A 2 35.48 27.24 45.24
C ARG A 2 36.32 26.18 44.49
N VAL A 3 35.97 24.94 44.81
CA VAL A 3 35.64 23.81 43.90
C VAL A 3 35.85 24.09 42.40
N PHE A 4 36.93 23.58 41.81
CA PHE A 4 37.04 23.36 40.37
C PHE A 4 36.28 22.08 40.02
N SER A 5 34.95 22.13 40.03
CA SER A 5 34.11 21.03 39.60
C SER A 5 33.94 21.04 38.09
N LYS A 6 34.45 20.00 37.43
CA LYS A 6 33.87 19.34 36.25
C LYS A 6 33.38 20.28 35.13
N ILE A 7 34.28 20.63 34.22
CA ILE A 7 33.93 20.93 32.83
C ILE A 7 34.18 19.66 32.02
N PHE A 8 33.38 18.64 32.29
CA PHE A 8 33.06 17.65 31.27
C PHE A 8 31.65 18.05 30.83
N LEU A 9 31.56 18.93 29.83
CA LEU A 9 30.32 19.12 29.11
C LEU A 9 29.99 17.76 28.51
N ASP A 10 28.97 17.12 29.06
CA ASP A 10 28.41 15.89 28.56
C ASP A 10 28.10 16.09 27.07
N ALA A 11 28.78 15.33 26.20
CA ALA A 11 28.57 15.41 24.76
C ALA A 11 27.09 15.18 24.39
N SER A 12 26.34 14.47 25.24
CA SER A 12 24.89 14.32 25.17
C SER A 12 24.15 15.66 25.14
N LEU A 13 24.53 16.60 26.02
CA LEU A 13 23.91 17.92 26.10
C LEU A 13 24.26 18.78 24.88
N PHE A 14 25.50 18.66 24.37
CA PHE A 14 25.94 19.37 23.17
C PHE A 14 25.21 18.91 21.90
N LEU A 15 25.01 17.60 21.72
CA LEU A 15 24.24 17.05 20.60
C LEU A 15 22.74 17.40 20.67
N SER A 16 22.18 17.51 21.88
CA SER A 16 20.79 17.95 22.09
C SER A 16 20.59 19.43 21.77
N ILE A 17 21.51 20.31 22.22
CA ILE A 17 21.48 21.76 21.91
C ILE A 17 21.62 22.02 20.40
N MET A 18 22.43 21.23 19.70
CA MET A 18 22.58 21.34 18.24
C MET A 18 21.41 20.76 17.44
N GLY A 19 20.40 20.15 18.09
CA GLY A 19 19.22 19.60 17.42
C GLY A 19 19.46 18.30 16.65
N TRP A 20 20.60 17.64 16.86
CA TRP A 20 20.94 16.35 16.23
C TRP A 20 20.53 15.15 17.10
N ALA A 21 20.36 15.35 18.40
CA ALA A 21 19.76 14.36 19.29
C ALA A 21 18.28 14.66 19.43
N ASP A 22 17.49 14.11 18.50
CA ASP A 22 16.12 13.64 18.76
C ASP A 22 15.49 13.15 17.46
N SER A 23 15.85 11.93 17.04
CA SER A 23 14.89 11.10 16.31
C SER A 23 13.87 10.59 17.34
N GLN A 24 13.05 11.51 17.85
CA GLN A 24 11.86 11.16 18.63
C GLN A 24 11.00 10.33 17.69
N LYS A 25 11.13 9.01 17.78
CA LYS A 25 10.16 8.09 17.19
C LYS A 25 8.85 8.42 17.88
N SER A 26 8.07 9.28 17.24
CA SER A 26 6.64 9.42 17.50
C SER A 26 6.08 8.02 17.75
N PRO A 27 5.25 7.81 18.79
CA PRO A 27 4.70 6.50 19.08
C PRO A 27 4.10 5.95 17.79
N GLN A 28 4.71 4.88 17.29
CA GLN A 28 4.37 4.31 16.00
C GLN A 28 2.90 3.92 16.08
N SER A 29 2.08 4.35 15.12
CA SER A 29 0.68 3.93 15.05
C SER A 29 0.60 2.40 15.14
N PRO A 30 -0.37 1.84 15.89
CA PRO A 30 -0.49 0.40 16.04
C PRO A 30 -0.53 -0.27 14.67
N SER A 31 0.15 -1.41 14.55
CA SER A 31 0.23 -2.12 13.27
C SER A 31 -1.13 -2.71 12.91
N PRO A 32 -1.50 -2.73 11.61
CA PRO A 32 -2.75 -3.33 11.15
C PRO A 32 -2.77 -4.84 11.43
N GLU A 33 -3.97 -5.40 11.46
CA GLU A 33 -4.21 -6.82 11.70
C GLU A 33 -3.48 -7.71 10.68
N PRO A 34 -2.94 -8.87 11.08
CA PRO A 34 -2.20 -9.73 10.19
C PRO A 34 -3.09 -10.30 9.06
N VAL A 35 -2.64 -10.13 7.82
CA VAL A 35 -3.31 -10.70 6.64
C VAL A 35 -2.54 -11.94 6.20
N TYR A 36 -3.27 -13.03 5.95
CA TYR A 36 -2.70 -14.31 5.56
C TYR A 36 -3.16 -14.71 4.16
N ASP A 37 -2.32 -15.48 3.48
CA ASP A 37 -2.63 -16.15 2.22
C ASP A 37 -3.41 -17.46 2.47
N ILE A 38 -3.95 -18.07 1.40
CA ILE A 38 -4.64 -19.38 1.45
C ILE A 38 -3.78 -20.52 2.02
N THR A 39 -2.46 -20.36 1.96
CA THR A 39 -1.46 -21.28 2.51
C THR A 39 -1.15 -21.02 4.00
N GLY A 40 -1.76 -20.00 4.61
CA GLY A 40 -1.50 -19.58 6.00
C GLY A 40 -0.24 -18.73 6.18
N LYS A 41 0.41 -18.28 5.09
CA LYS A 41 1.58 -17.40 5.17
C LYS A 41 1.16 -15.94 5.38
N ARG A 42 1.79 -15.24 6.33
CA ARG A 42 1.53 -13.80 6.57
C ARG A 42 2.03 -12.94 5.41
N LEU A 43 1.15 -12.12 4.85
CA LEU A 43 1.38 -11.25 3.71
C LEU A 43 1.77 -9.82 4.10
N ASN A 44 1.33 -9.32 5.26
CA ASN A 44 1.49 -7.91 5.64
C ASN A 44 2.55 -7.69 6.74
N THR A 45 3.73 -8.29 6.57
CA THR A 45 4.85 -8.05 7.50
C THR A 45 5.25 -6.57 7.51
N ARG A 46 5.93 -6.13 8.57
CA ARG A 46 6.40 -4.74 8.71
C ARG A 46 7.28 -4.32 7.52
N GLU A 47 8.16 -5.21 7.07
CA GLU A 47 9.04 -4.97 5.93
C GLU A 47 8.25 -4.79 4.63
N ILE A 48 7.25 -5.65 4.39
CA ILE A 48 6.38 -5.55 3.22
C ILE A 48 5.61 -4.23 3.24
N ARG A 49 5.02 -3.85 4.38
CA ARG A 49 4.32 -2.57 4.53
C ARG A 49 5.24 -1.38 4.25
N LYS A 50 6.46 -1.39 4.80
CA LYS A 50 7.39 -0.29 4.59
C LYS A 50 7.86 -0.20 3.15
N ARG A 51 8.11 -1.35 2.49
CA ARG A 51 8.44 -1.41 1.08
C ARG A 51 7.31 -0.85 0.22
N GLN A 52 6.07 -1.29 0.45
CA GLN A 52 4.89 -0.80 -0.25
C GLN A 52 4.70 0.71 -0.08
N GLU A 53 4.88 1.24 1.13
CA GLU A 53 4.81 2.68 1.40
C GLU A 53 5.85 3.47 0.57
N LEU A 54 7.10 2.97 0.50
CA LEU A 54 8.16 3.60 -0.29
C LEU A 54 7.90 3.51 -1.80
N GLU A 55 7.38 2.38 -2.27
CA GLU A 55 7.00 2.18 -3.68
C GLU A 55 5.84 3.08 -4.10
N LEU A 56 4.82 3.23 -3.24
CA LEU A 56 3.71 4.17 -3.46
C LEU A 56 4.21 5.62 -3.50
N ARG A 57 5.02 6.02 -2.52
CA ARG A 57 5.60 7.38 -2.50
C ARG A 57 6.49 7.64 -3.71
N ARG A 58 7.21 6.64 -4.18
CA ARG A 58 7.99 6.70 -5.43
C ARG A 58 7.07 6.88 -6.64
N HIS A 59 5.99 6.11 -6.72
CA HIS A 59 4.98 6.20 -7.78
C HIS A 59 4.37 7.62 -7.85
N GLU A 60 3.94 8.17 -6.72
CA GLU A 60 3.37 9.53 -6.63
C GLU A 60 4.33 10.59 -7.20
N LYS A 61 5.61 10.51 -6.84
CA LYS A 61 6.63 11.44 -7.35
C LYS A 61 6.85 11.30 -8.85
N ILE A 62 6.90 10.07 -9.36
CA ILE A 62 7.03 9.81 -10.79
C ILE A 62 5.82 10.37 -11.54
N GLN A 63 4.61 10.18 -11.03
CA GLN A 63 3.39 10.76 -11.60
C GLN A 63 3.44 12.29 -11.61
N ALA A 64 3.89 12.91 -10.52
CA ALA A 64 4.06 14.37 -10.45
C ALA A 64 5.07 14.88 -11.50
N ILE A 65 6.21 14.21 -11.64
CA ILE A 65 7.24 14.59 -12.63
C ILE A 65 6.74 14.39 -14.06
N LEU A 66 6.05 13.28 -14.35
CA LEU A 66 5.48 13.02 -15.68
C LEU A 66 4.46 14.09 -16.10
N ARG A 67 3.69 14.62 -15.15
CA ARG A 67 2.76 15.75 -15.41
C ARG A 67 3.50 17.04 -15.76
N LEU A 68 4.66 17.29 -15.15
CA LEU A 68 5.47 18.48 -15.41
C LEU A 68 6.32 18.34 -16.68
N ASN A 69 6.85 17.15 -16.92
CA ASN A 69 7.70 16.83 -18.06
C ASN A 69 7.26 15.48 -18.68
N PRO A 70 6.49 15.54 -19.79
CA PRO A 70 6.04 14.34 -20.50
C PRO A 70 7.17 13.47 -21.06
N ASN A 71 8.38 14.02 -21.26
CA ASN A 71 9.54 13.29 -21.79
C ASN A 71 10.36 12.58 -20.71
N TYR A 72 9.98 12.70 -19.44
CA TYR A 72 10.65 12.01 -18.35
C TYR A 72 10.55 10.50 -18.53
N LYS A 73 11.69 9.80 -18.45
CA LYS A 73 11.76 8.34 -18.48
C LYS A 73 11.90 7.82 -17.04
N PRO A 74 10.89 7.10 -16.51
CA PRO A 74 11.00 6.49 -15.20
C PRO A 74 12.20 5.52 -15.11
N PRO A 75 12.75 5.29 -13.91
CA PRO A 75 13.84 4.33 -13.74
C PRO A 75 13.46 2.91 -14.17
N THR A 76 14.42 2.09 -14.58
CA THR A 76 14.20 0.76 -15.17
C THR A 76 13.58 -0.26 -14.22
N ASP A 77 13.76 -0.08 -12.91
CA ASP A 77 13.24 -0.94 -11.86
C ASP A 77 11.82 -0.52 -11.40
N TYR A 78 11.32 0.62 -11.86
CA TYR A 78 9.99 1.10 -11.51
C TYR A 78 8.91 0.29 -12.23
N ARG A 79 8.01 -0.31 -11.44
CA ARG A 79 6.79 -0.97 -11.93
C ARG A 79 5.57 -0.19 -11.42
N PRO A 80 4.70 0.34 -12.30
CA PRO A 80 3.48 0.99 -11.86
C PRO A 80 2.60 -0.01 -11.09
N PRO A 81 1.94 0.42 -10.01
CA PRO A 81 1.04 -0.44 -9.25
C PRO A 81 -0.13 -0.88 -10.14
N THR A 82 -0.31 -2.19 -10.28
CA THR A 82 -1.44 -2.76 -11.02
C THR A 82 -2.70 -2.66 -10.19
N ILE A 83 -3.45 -1.57 -10.33
CA ILE A 83 -4.75 -1.40 -9.71
C ILE A 83 -5.76 -2.15 -10.57
N LYS A 84 -6.20 -3.33 -10.12
CA LYS A 84 -7.35 -4.01 -10.72
C LYS A 84 -8.61 -3.31 -10.26
N LEU A 85 -9.26 -2.59 -11.16
CA LEU A 85 -10.57 -2.00 -10.89
C LEU A 85 -11.61 -3.13 -11.01
N HIS A 86 -12.39 -3.30 -9.96
CA HIS A 86 -13.54 -4.21 -9.94
C HIS A 86 -14.78 -3.33 -9.80
N ASP A 87 -15.63 -3.33 -10.83
CA ASP A 87 -16.92 -2.65 -10.77
C ASP A 87 -18.04 -3.68 -10.68
N LYS A 88 -19.04 -3.40 -9.85
CA LYS A 88 -20.18 -4.30 -9.64
C LYS A 88 -21.41 -3.69 -10.29
N VAL A 89 -21.90 -4.35 -11.33
CA VAL A 89 -23.14 -3.97 -12.01
C VAL A 89 -24.24 -4.91 -11.55
N TRP A 90 -25.32 -4.36 -10.99
CA TRP A 90 -26.51 -5.12 -10.62
C TRP A 90 -27.36 -5.38 -11.87
N ILE A 91 -27.82 -6.61 -12.03
CA ILE A 91 -28.67 -7.02 -13.16
C ILE A 91 -30.14 -7.03 -12.69
N PRO A 92 -31.03 -6.26 -13.32
CA PRO A 92 -32.45 -6.23 -12.96
C PRO A 92 -33.16 -7.48 -13.49
N GLN A 93 -33.23 -8.53 -12.68
CA GLN A 93 -33.93 -9.78 -13.04
C GLN A 93 -35.45 -9.68 -12.85
N GLU A 94 -35.91 -8.84 -11.92
CA GLU A 94 -37.34 -8.71 -11.59
C GLU A 94 -38.15 -8.02 -12.71
N GLU A 95 -37.52 -7.11 -13.46
CA GLU A 95 -38.17 -6.34 -14.54
C GLU A 95 -38.28 -7.14 -15.85
N HIS A 96 -37.42 -8.16 -16.03
CA HIS A 96 -37.33 -8.97 -17.24
C HIS A 96 -37.10 -10.45 -16.92
N PRO A 97 -38.07 -11.15 -16.31
CA PRO A 97 -37.92 -12.56 -15.95
C PRO A 97 -37.77 -13.49 -17.16
N GLU A 98 -38.22 -13.06 -18.34
CA GLU A 98 -38.10 -13.80 -19.60
C GLU A 98 -36.70 -13.79 -20.21
N ILE A 99 -35.78 -12.94 -19.72
CA ILE A 99 -34.43 -12.77 -20.30
C ILE A 99 -33.38 -13.47 -19.44
N ASN A 100 -32.67 -14.46 -20.02
CA ASN A 100 -31.53 -15.11 -19.37
C ASN A 100 -30.25 -14.27 -19.54
N PHE A 101 -30.13 -13.21 -18.72
CA PHE A 101 -28.96 -12.33 -18.71
C PHE A 101 -27.65 -13.08 -18.47
N VAL A 102 -27.67 -14.13 -17.63
CA VAL A 102 -26.48 -14.93 -17.31
C VAL A 102 -25.95 -15.64 -18.56
N GLY A 103 -26.83 -16.31 -19.30
CA GLY A 103 -26.47 -17.00 -20.55
C GLY A 103 -26.01 -16.04 -21.64
N LEU A 104 -26.55 -14.82 -21.67
CA LEU A 104 -26.15 -13.78 -22.63
C LEU A 104 -24.77 -13.17 -22.29
N LEU A 105 -24.51 -12.92 -21.02
CA LEU A 105 -23.25 -12.31 -20.56
C LEU A 105 -22.05 -13.26 -20.71
N ILE A 106 -22.30 -14.56 -20.53
CA ILE A 106 -21.28 -15.61 -20.49
C ILE A 106 -21.11 -16.32 -21.84
N GLY A 107 -22.19 -16.40 -22.61
CA GLY A 107 -22.26 -17.15 -23.85
C GLY A 107 -22.38 -18.67 -23.66
N PRO A 108 -22.61 -19.42 -24.75
CA PRO A 108 -22.94 -20.85 -24.71
C PRO A 108 -21.82 -21.77 -24.18
N ARG A 109 -20.62 -21.24 -23.93
CA ARG A 109 -19.44 -22.01 -23.49
C ARG A 109 -18.95 -21.70 -22.09
N GLY A 110 -19.51 -20.74 -21.36
CA GLY A 110 -18.95 -20.42 -20.06
C GLY A 110 -19.40 -21.37 -18.97
N ASN A 111 -18.49 -22.25 -18.59
CA ASN A 111 -18.64 -23.23 -17.52
C ASN A 111 -18.41 -22.65 -16.11
N THR A 112 -17.99 -21.38 -16.01
CA THR A 112 -17.66 -20.73 -14.72
C THR A 112 -18.87 -20.60 -13.80
N LEU A 113 -20.06 -20.36 -14.34
CA LEU A 113 -21.26 -20.11 -13.53
C LEU A 113 -22.02 -21.38 -13.15
N LYS A 114 -21.97 -22.42 -14.01
CA LYS A 114 -22.42 -23.78 -13.63
C LYS A 114 -21.64 -24.36 -12.45
N ALA A 115 -20.36 -24.00 -12.33
CA ALA A 115 -19.54 -24.39 -11.18
C ALA A 115 -19.88 -23.59 -9.91
N LEU A 116 -20.35 -22.35 -10.06
CA LEU A 116 -20.77 -21.46 -8.97
C LEU A 116 -22.18 -21.77 -8.42
N GLU A 117 -23.07 -22.33 -9.24
CA GLU A 117 -24.41 -22.81 -8.81
C GLU A 117 -24.37 -24.22 -8.19
N ALA A 118 -23.35 -25.01 -8.49
CA ALA A 118 -23.20 -26.38 -7.98
C ALA A 118 -22.54 -26.45 -6.58
N GLU A 119 -22.04 -25.31 -6.10
CA GLU A 119 -21.54 -25.09 -4.72
C GLU A 119 -22.63 -24.50 -3.84
#